data_AF-A0A519UU09-F1
#
_entry.id   AF-A0A519UU09-F1
#
_cell.length_a   1.000
_cell.length_b   1.000
_cell.length_c   1.000
_cell.angle_alpha   90.00
_cell.angle_beta   90.00
_cell.angle_gamma   90.00
#
_symmetry.space_group_name_H-M   'P 1'
#
loop_
_entity.id
_entity.type
_entity.pdbx_description
1 polymer ?
#
loop_
_entity_poly.entity_id
_entity_poly.type
_entity_poly.pdbx_seq_one_letter_code
_entity_poly.pdbx_strand_id
1 'polypeptide(L)'
;MPDMYRRLAVVSDELEALGLRHRRAPAALLRQLAAPYPAGLPALQTLAAIIEPVKGYKRHFQGLIYTTATPLTRLADAAPAESDVARRFGATADSLLASLSLVVPTFPAAPPVLSPAAQRQLASLQSQVASWQRATETLPALFVVSPSLAEYAPLAAQLGVVAGLVSQRLAQLAQGQPLAPAWQAAAKLQLEAAQKPAGQAELAIIGAARRLVGL
;
A
#
# COMPACT_ATOMS: atom_id res chain seq x y z
N MET A 1 -13.69 -3.41 -10.13
CA MET A 1 -13.53 -4.29 -8.94
C MET A 1 -14.32 -5.56 -9.20
N PRO A 2 -13.76 -6.75 -8.94
CA PRO A 2 -14.51 -8.01 -9.05
C PRO A 2 -15.74 -7.99 -8.14
N ASP A 3 -16.85 -8.57 -8.59
CA ASP A 3 -18.14 -8.50 -7.90
C ASP A 3 -18.12 -9.11 -6.48
N MET A 4 -17.29 -10.14 -6.27
CA MET A 4 -17.11 -10.75 -4.95
C MET A 4 -16.64 -9.72 -3.90
N TYR A 5 -15.64 -8.89 -4.21
CA TYR A 5 -15.12 -7.88 -3.27
C TYR A 5 -16.11 -6.75 -2.98
N ARG A 6 -16.97 -6.41 -3.94
CA ARG A 6 -18.06 -5.43 -3.73
C ARG A 6 -19.06 -5.96 -2.69
N ARG A 7 -19.48 -7.22 -2.84
CA ARG A 7 -20.41 -7.87 -1.89
C ARG A 7 -19.76 -8.13 -0.53
N LEU A 8 -18.48 -8.50 -0.51
CA LEU A 8 -17.74 -8.77 0.72
C LEU A 8 -17.71 -7.56 1.66
N ALA A 9 -17.61 -6.34 1.13
CA ALA A 9 -17.62 -5.12 1.95
C ALA A 9 -18.92 -4.99 2.76
N VAL A 10 -20.07 -5.24 2.11
CA VAL A 10 -21.41 -5.19 2.75
C VAL A 10 -21.54 -6.27 3.82
N VAL A 11 -21.22 -7.52 3.47
CA VAL A 11 -21.28 -8.65 4.41
C VAL A 11 -20.36 -8.41 5.62
N SER A 12 -19.18 -7.83 5.38
CA SER A 12 -18.23 -7.50 6.44
C SER A 12 -18.79 -6.46 7.43
N ASP A 13 -19.62 -5.52 6.97
CA ASP A 13 -20.29 -4.53 7.81
C ASP A 13 -21.42 -5.18 8.64
N GLU A 14 -22.24 -6.02 8.00
CA GLU A 14 -23.31 -6.78 8.66
C GLU A 14 -22.76 -7.66 9.80
N LEU A 15 -21.60 -8.29 9.59
CA LEU A 15 -20.94 -9.09 10.61
C LEU A 15 -20.49 -8.28 11.83
N GLU A 16 -20.10 -7.00 11.67
CA GLU A 16 -19.80 -6.15 12.83
C GLU A 16 -21.07 -5.83 13.65
N ALA A 17 -22.22 -5.66 12.99
CA ALA A 17 -23.51 -5.50 13.68
C ALA A 17 -23.87 -6.75 14.51
N LEU A 18 -23.42 -7.94 14.09
CA LEU A 18 -23.59 -9.21 14.81
C LEU A 18 -22.54 -9.45 15.91
N GLY A 19 -21.64 -8.50 16.18
CA GLY A 19 -20.67 -8.60 17.27
C GLY A 19 -19.28 -9.10 16.84
N LEU A 20 -19.05 -9.43 15.56
CA LEU A 20 -17.71 -9.80 15.10
C LEU A 20 -16.75 -8.60 15.18
N ARG A 21 -15.48 -8.89 15.45
CA ARG A 21 -14.48 -7.87 15.81
C ARG A 21 -13.38 -7.69 14.77
N HIS A 22 -13.53 -8.24 13.58
CA HIS A 22 -12.50 -8.29 12.53
C HIS A 22 -12.01 -6.91 12.07
N ARG A 23 -12.78 -5.81 12.25
CA ARG A 23 -12.28 -4.44 11.99
C ARG A 23 -12.00 -3.67 13.28
N ARG A 24 -12.93 -3.69 14.25
CA ARG A 24 -12.74 -2.97 15.52
C ARG A 24 -11.56 -3.45 16.38
N ALA A 25 -11.22 -4.74 16.39
CA ALA A 25 -10.10 -5.23 17.20
C ALA A 25 -8.74 -4.76 16.64
N PRO A 26 -8.44 -4.89 15.33
CA PRO A 26 -7.27 -4.25 14.74
C PRO A 26 -7.23 -2.74 14.98
N ALA A 27 -8.36 -2.04 14.82
CA ALA A 27 -8.42 -0.60 15.05
C ALA A 27 -8.11 -0.22 16.51
N ALA A 28 -8.58 -1.00 17.49
CA ALA A 28 -8.24 -0.80 18.90
C ALA A 28 -6.75 -1.08 19.17
N LEU A 29 -6.19 -2.12 18.55
CA LEU A 29 -4.77 -2.43 18.67
C LEU A 29 -3.88 -1.32 18.10
N LEU A 30 -4.24 -0.74 16.96
CA LEU A 30 -3.52 0.42 16.39
C LEU A 30 -3.56 1.64 17.33
N ARG A 31 -4.70 1.89 17.99
CA ARG A 31 -4.78 2.95 19.01
C ARG A 31 -3.88 2.68 20.20
N GLN A 32 -3.80 1.43 20.67
CA GLN A 32 -2.91 1.03 21.75
C GLN A 32 -1.44 1.21 21.35
N LEU A 33 -1.06 0.76 20.15
CA LEU A 33 0.29 0.90 19.63
C LEU A 33 0.72 2.36 19.44
N ALA A 34 -0.21 3.25 19.08
CA ALA A 34 0.04 4.68 18.94
C ALA A 34 -0.17 5.48 20.24
N ALA A 35 -0.59 4.86 21.34
CA ALA A 35 -0.93 5.56 22.57
C ALA A 35 0.21 6.47 23.12
N PRO A 36 1.50 6.08 23.04
CA PRO A 36 2.60 6.96 23.45
C PRO A 36 2.74 8.23 22.59
N TYR A 37 2.24 8.21 21.35
CA TYR A 37 2.27 9.35 20.43
C TYR A 37 1.00 9.40 19.57
N PRO A 38 -0.14 9.86 20.13
CA PRO A 38 -1.45 9.75 19.47
C PRO A 38 -1.53 10.48 18.12
N ALA A 39 -0.74 11.53 17.92
CA ALA A 39 -0.63 12.25 16.65
C ALA A 39 -0.11 11.36 15.50
N GLY A 40 0.62 10.27 15.81
CA GLY A 40 1.11 9.30 14.83
C GLY A 40 0.07 8.26 14.39
N LEU A 41 -1.09 8.17 15.05
CA LEU A 41 -2.11 7.15 14.75
C LEU A 41 -2.57 7.16 13.28
N PRO A 42 -2.87 8.29 12.62
CA PRO A 42 -3.28 8.28 11.22
C PRO A 42 -2.20 7.72 10.28
N ALA A 43 -0.93 8.01 10.56
CA ALA A 43 0.19 7.49 9.79
C ALA A 43 0.37 5.98 10.02
N LEU A 44 0.20 5.51 11.27
CA LEU A 44 0.22 4.09 11.60
C LEU A 44 -0.93 3.32 10.93
N GLN A 45 -2.14 3.89 10.91
CA GLN A 45 -3.30 3.33 10.19
C GLN A 45 -3.03 3.25 8.69
N THR A 46 -2.39 4.28 8.11
CA THR A 46 -2.00 4.28 6.70
C THR A 46 -1.04 3.14 6.39
N LEU A 47 0.01 2.96 7.22
CA LEU A 47 0.96 1.86 7.08
C LEU A 47 0.27 0.50 7.24
N ALA A 48 -0.54 0.32 8.30
CA ALA A 48 -1.27 -0.91 8.57
C ALA A 48 -2.18 -1.31 7.41
N ALA A 49 -2.82 -0.34 6.75
CA ALA A 49 -3.76 -0.60 5.68
C ALA A 49 -3.10 -1.06 4.38
N ILE A 50 -1.78 -0.88 4.20
CA ILE A 50 -1.06 -1.22 2.95
C ILE A 50 -0.01 -2.32 3.14
N ILE A 51 0.13 -2.84 4.35
CA ILE A 51 0.94 -4.03 4.63
C ILE A 51 0.03 -5.24 4.82
N GLU A 52 0.60 -6.41 4.61
CA GLU A 52 -0.02 -7.70 4.92
C GLU A 52 0.97 -8.54 5.76
N PRO A 53 0.49 -9.43 6.64
CA PRO A 53 1.35 -10.41 7.28
C PRO A 53 1.99 -11.33 6.23
N VAL A 54 3.23 -11.75 6.46
CA VAL A 54 3.91 -12.69 5.56
C VAL A 54 3.15 -14.01 5.42
N LYS A 55 3.01 -14.49 4.18
CA LYS A 55 2.15 -15.64 3.82
C LYS A 55 2.89 -16.98 3.86
N GLY A 56 2.14 -18.09 3.84
CA GLY A 56 2.66 -19.44 3.63
C GLY A 56 3.57 -19.93 4.76
N TYR A 57 3.13 -19.79 6.01
CA TYR A 57 3.86 -20.17 7.23
C TYR A 57 5.20 -19.43 7.45
N LYS A 58 5.52 -18.44 6.62
CA LYS A 58 6.78 -17.67 6.71
C LYS A 58 6.93 -16.88 8.01
N ARG A 59 5.83 -16.59 8.71
CA ARG A 59 5.83 -15.76 9.93
C ARG A 59 6.78 -16.34 11.00
N HIS A 60 6.78 -17.64 11.20
CA HIS A 60 7.65 -18.32 12.19
C HIS A 60 9.12 -18.38 11.79
N PHE A 61 9.46 -18.07 10.52
CA PHE A 61 10.82 -18.06 10.01
C PHE A 61 11.43 -16.65 9.95
N GLN A 62 10.74 -15.63 10.48
CA GLN A 62 11.19 -14.23 10.49
C GLN A 62 11.81 -13.83 11.85
N GLY A 63 12.52 -14.76 12.51
CA GLY A 63 13.28 -14.45 13.72
C GLY A 63 12.50 -14.32 15.03
N LEU A 64 11.18 -14.58 15.04
CA LEU A 64 10.39 -14.70 16.28
C LEU A 64 9.65 -16.04 16.31
N ILE A 65 9.89 -16.80 17.38
CA ILE A 65 9.19 -18.04 17.69
C ILE A 65 7.93 -17.70 18.49
N TYR A 66 6.80 -18.21 18.04
CA TYR A 66 5.52 -18.05 18.72
C TYR A 66 5.22 -19.28 19.58
N THR A 67 4.71 -19.04 20.78
CA THR A 67 4.08 -20.04 21.64
C THR A 67 2.63 -19.65 21.88
N THR A 68 1.87 -20.51 22.56
CA THR A 68 0.48 -20.21 22.97
C THR A 68 0.38 -19.04 23.95
N ALA A 69 1.49 -18.65 24.58
CA ALA A 69 1.58 -17.51 25.49
C ALA A 69 2.08 -16.22 24.81
N THR A 70 2.47 -16.26 23.54
CA THR A 70 2.98 -15.07 22.84
C THR A 70 1.85 -14.06 22.62
N PRO A 71 2.02 -12.79 23.05
CA PRO A 71 1.01 -11.77 22.82
C PRO A 71 0.91 -11.42 21.32
N LEU A 72 -0.32 -11.45 20.80
CA LEU A 72 -0.64 -11.07 19.42
C LEU A 72 -1.09 -9.60 19.36
N THR A 73 -0.16 -8.71 19.74
CA THR A 73 -0.42 -7.27 19.90
C THR A 73 0.55 -6.41 19.09
N ARG A 74 1.13 -6.94 18.00
CA ARG A 74 2.07 -6.21 17.15
C ARG A 74 1.36 -5.60 15.94
N LEU A 75 2.02 -4.72 15.19
CA LEU A 75 1.43 -4.16 13.98
C LEU A 75 1.08 -5.25 12.95
N ALA A 76 1.87 -6.34 12.87
CA ALA A 76 1.53 -7.50 12.05
C ALA A 76 0.24 -8.22 12.48
N ASP A 77 -0.19 -8.09 13.73
CA ASP A 77 -1.48 -8.62 14.23
C ASP A 77 -2.65 -7.67 13.96
N ALA A 78 -2.36 -6.38 13.76
CA ALA A 78 -3.33 -5.37 13.34
C ALA A 78 -3.47 -5.27 11.81
N ALA A 79 -2.49 -5.78 11.05
CA ALA A 79 -2.51 -5.77 9.60
C ALA A 79 -3.62 -6.69 9.06
N PRO A 80 -4.33 -6.29 7.99
CA PRO A 80 -5.36 -7.14 7.39
C PRO A 80 -4.72 -8.34 6.69
N ALA A 81 -5.46 -9.46 6.61
CA ALA A 81 -5.01 -10.64 5.85
C ALA A 81 -4.89 -10.35 4.34
N GLU A 82 -5.74 -9.45 3.84
CA GLU A 82 -5.66 -8.88 2.50
C GLU A 82 -5.90 -7.37 2.57
N SER A 83 -5.02 -6.59 1.98
CA SER A 83 -5.11 -5.13 1.96
C SER A 83 -6.14 -4.65 0.92
N ASP A 84 -7.29 -4.21 1.40
CA ASP A 84 -8.30 -3.52 0.59
C ASP A 84 -7.73 -2.30 -0.15
N VAL A 85 -6.84 -1.56 0.52
CA VAL A 85 -6.20 -0.37 -0.03
C VAL A 85 -5.27 -0.74 -1.18
N ALA A 86 -4.43 -1.77 -1.02
CA ALA A 86 -3.54 -2.24 -2.08
C ALA A 86 -4.32 -2.84 -3.25
N ARG A 87 -5.38 -3.62 -2.98
CA ARG A 87 -6.26 -4.19 -4.02
C ARG A 87 -6.94 -3.09 -4.84
N ARG A 88 -7.53 -2.09 -4.18
CA ARG A 88 -8.19 -0.95 -4.86
C ARG A 88 -7.20 -0.11 -5.66
N PHE A 89 -6.01 0.14 -5.10
CA PHE A 89 -4.94 0.83 -5.79
C PHE A 89 -4.52 0.07 -7.06
N GLY A 90 -4.26 -1.23 -6.94
CA GLY A 90 -3.92 -2.09 -8.07
C GLY A 90 -4.98 -2.12 -9.16
N ALA A 91 -6.25 -2.31 -8.81
CA ALA A 91 -7.35 -2.30 -9.78
C ALA A 91 -7.50 -0.95 -10.50
N THR A 92 -7.24 0.17 -9.79
CA THR A 92 -7.29 1.51 -10.37
C THR A 92 -6.09 1.76 -11.29
N ALA A 93 -4.90 1.31 -10.90
CA ALA A 93 -3.70 1.34 -11.73
C ALA A 93 -3.87 0.53 -13.01
N ASP A 94 -4.41 -0.69 -12.91
CA ASP A 94 -4.66 -1.57 -14.06
C ASP A 94 -5.67 -0.93 -15.03
N SER A 95 -6.74 -0.34 -14.49
CA SER A 95 -7.72 0.36 -15.33
C SER A 95 -7.13 1.60 -16.01
N LEU A 96 -6.26 2.35 -15.33
CA LEU A 96 -5.56 3.49 -15.92
C LEU A 96 -4.65 3.01 -17.07
N LEU A 97 -3.79 2.02 -16.82
CA LEU A 97 -2.88 1.48 -17.83
C LEU A 97 -3.64 0.92 -19.05
N ALA A 98 -4.72 0.18 -18.83
CA ALA A 98 -5.57 -0.31 -19.93
C ALA A 98 -6.18 0.84 -20.74
N SER A 99 -6.63 1.92 -20.10
CA SER A 99 -7.18 3.09 -20.81
C SER A 99 -6.13 3.82 -21.65
N LEU A 100 -4.87 3.79 -21.24
CA LEU A 100 -3.74 4.37 -21.99
C LEU A 100 -3.37 3.50 -23.19
N SER A 101 -3.43 2.18 -23.07
CA SER A 101 -3.17 1.25 -24.19
C SER A 101 -4.22 1.32 -25.30
N LEU A 102 -5.41 1.80 -25.00
CA LEU A 102 -6.50 2.00 -25.97
C LEU A 102 -6.40 3.33 -26.74
N VAL A 103 -5.41 4.18 -26.43
CA VAL A 103 -5.22 5.44 -27.17
C VAL A 103 -4.76 5.11 -28.59
N VAL A 104 -5.72 5.10 -29.51
CA VAL A 104 -5.47 4.97 -30.95
C VAL A 104 -4.75 6.24 -31.42
N PRO A 105 -3.60 6.13 -32.11
CA PRO A 105 -2.96 7.30 -32.69
C PRO A 105 -3.90 7.93 -33.72
N THR A 106 -4.51 9.06 -33.37
CA THR A 106 -5.26 9.89 -34.30
C THR A 106 -4.26 10.67 -35.15
N PHE A 107 -4.45 10.64 -36.47
CA PHE A 107 -3.69 11.44 -37.42
C PHE A 107 -4.51 12.70 -37.79
N PRO A 108 -3.93 13.92 -37.76
CA PRO A 108 -2.55 14.25 -37.40
C PRO A 108 -2.28 14.08 -35.89
N ALA A 109 -1.01 13.84 -35.55
CA ALA A 109 -0.54 13.52 -34.20
C ALA A 109 -0.80 14.67 -33.21
N ALA A 110 -1.99 14.69 -32.61
CA ALA A 110 -2.27 15.46 -31.42
C ALA A 110 -1.64 14.74 -30.21
N PRO A 111 -1.14 15.47 -29.20
CA PRO A 111 -0.70 14.85 -27.96
C PRO A 111 -1.87 14.02 -27.38
N PRO A 112 -1.60 12.78 -26.90
CA PRO A 112 -2.65 11.91 -26.41
C PRO A 112 -3.37 12.56 -25.22
N VAL A 113 -4.64 12.87 -25.40
CA VAL A 113 -5.48 13.45 -24.34
C VAL A 113 -6.05 12.33 -23.49
N LEU A 114 -5.75 12.35 -22.19
CA LEU A 114 -6.34 11.42 -21.25
C LEU A 114 -7.87 11.56 -21.24
N SER A 115 -8.58 10.44 -21.30
CA SER A 115 -10.03 10.45 -21.12
C SER A 115 -10.40 11.01 -19.73
N PRO A 116 -11.61 11.59 -19.55
CA PRO A 116 -12.06 12.06 -18.24
C PRO A 116 -12.07 10.97 -17.15
N ALA A 117 -12.20 9.70 -17.53
CA ALA A 117 -12.06 8.57 -16.62
C ALA A 117 -10.60 8.36 -16.19
N ALA A 118 -9.66 8.34 -17.16
CA ALA A 118 -8.24 8.20 -16.90
C ALA A 118 -7.68 9.34 -16.04
N GLN A 119 -8.13 10.58 -16.30
CA GLN A 119 -7.76 11.74 -15.48
C GLN A 119 -8.20 11.60 -14.01
N ARG A 120 -9.44 11.15 -13.77
CA ARG A 120 -9.94 10.89 -12.41
C ARG A 120 -9.18 9.76 -11.71
N GLN A 121 -8.87 8.70 -12.44
CA GLN A 121 -8.08 7.57 -11.91
C GLN A 121 -6.67 8.02 -11.54
N LEU A 122 -6.01 8.78 -12.42
CA LEU A 122 -4.69 9.34 -12.19
C LEU A 122 -4.68 10.26 -10.95
N ALA A 123 -5.64 11.18 -10.85
CA ALA A 123 -5.78 12.08 -9.69
C ALA A 123 -6.02 11.30 -8.39
N SER A 124 -6.85 10.24 -8.44
CA SER A 124 -7.08 9.35 -7.29
C SER A 124 -5.79 8.65 -6.85
N LEU A 125 -5.00 8.13 -7.78
CA LEU A 125 -3.73 7.46 -7.47
C LEU A 125 -2.71 8.46 -6.91
N GLN A 126 -2.61 9.66 -7.48
CA GLN A 126 -1.72 10.71 -6.99
C GLN A 126 -2.08 11.13 -5.56
N SER A 127 -3.37 11.34 -5.27
CA SER A 127 -3.85 11.67 -3.93
C SER A 127 -3.52 10.57 -2.91
N GLN A 128 -3.71 9.31 -3.31
CA GLN A 128 -3.41 8.16 -2.47
C GLN A 128 -1.91 8.03 -2.18
N VAL A 129 -1.05 8.19 -3.19
CA VAL A 129 0.41 8.15 -3.03
C VAL A 129 0.90 9.32 -2.16
N ALA A 130 0.33 10.52 -2.33
CA ALA A 130 0.64 11.68 -1.49
C ALA A 130 0.24 11.46 -0.01
N SER A 131 -0.79 10.66 0.26
CA SER A 131 -1.15 10.26 1.62
C SER A 131 -0.09 9.34 2.24
N TRP A 132 0.48 8.42 1.44
CA TRP A 132 1.55 7.53 1.88
C TRP A 132 2.84 8.28 2.17
N GLN A 133 3.21 9.24 1.31
CA GLN A 133 4.38 10.11 1.53
C GLN A 133 4.28 10.88 2.85
N ARG A 134 3.13 11.53 3.09
CA ARG A 134 2.86 12.22 4.37
C ARG A 134 2.92 11.27 5.57
N ALA A 135 2.41 10.04 5.43
CA ALA A 135 2.53 9.04 6.49
C ALA A 135 4.00 8.70 6.78
N THR A 136 4.84 8.56 5.75
CA THR A 136 6.28 8.27 5.93
C THR A 136 7.06 9.37 6.63
N GLU A 137 6.60 10.62 6.58
CA GLU A 137 7.21 11.74 7.31
C GLU A 137 6.88 11.68 8.82
N THR A 138 5.73 11.11 9.18
CA THR A 138 5.24 11.09 10.58
C THR A 138 5.69 9.82 11.33
N LEU A 139 5.81 8.69 10.63
CA LEU A 139 6.13 7.38 11.23
C LEU A 139 7.46 7.34 12.03
N PRO A 140 8.57 8.00 11.60
CA PRO A 140 9.82 7.97 12.35
C PRO A 140 9.69 8.47 13.78
N ALA A 141 8.95 9.57 14.00
CA ALA A 141 8.72 10.10 15.35
C ALA A 141 7.95 9.11 16.23
N LEU A 142 6.93 8.45 15.67
CA LEU A 142 6.19 7.40 16.37
C LEU A 142 7.09 6.22 16.77
N PHE A 143 7.99 5.78 15.88
CA PHE A 143 8.88 4.64 16.14
C PHE A 143 9.95 4.93 17.19
N VAL A 144 10.40 6.18 17.31
CA VAL A 144 11.30 6.61 18.40
C VAL A 144 10.60 6.53 19.75
N VAL A 145 9.33 6.98 19.82
CA VAL A 145 8.56 7.02 21.08
C VAL A 145 7.98 5.63 21.45
N SER A 146 7.76 4.76 20.46
CA SER A 146 7.17 3.43 20.65
C SER A 146 8.12 2.33 20.15
N PRO A 147 9.05 1.83 21.00
CA PRO A 147 10.05 0.84 20.59
C PRO A 147 9.48 -0.47 20.01
N SER A 148 8.26 -0.84 20.42
CA SER A 148 7.55 -2.01 19.86
C SER A 148 7.22 -1.86 18.38
N LEU A 149 7.26 -0.64 17.83
CA LEU A 149 7.05 -0.36 16.42
C LEU A 149 8.37 -0.20 15.63
N ALA A 150 9.52 -0.17 16.30
CA ALA A 150 10.81 0.09 15.65
C ALA A 150 11.18 -0.96 14.59
N GLU A 151 10.73 -2.21 14.76
CA GLU A 151 10.93 -3.28 13.78
C GLU A 151 10.23 -3.06 12.43
N TYR A 152 9.28 -2.12 12.36
CA TYR A 152 8.57 -1.73 11.14
C TYR A 152 9.21 -0.51 10.45
N ALA A 153 10.27 0.07 11.02
CA ALA A 153 11.03 1.15 10.40
C ALA A 153 11.51 0.83 8.97
N PRO A 154 12.02 -0.39 8.67
CA PRO A 154 12.37 -0.75 7.30
C PRO A 154 11.18 -0.70 6.33
N LEU A 155 9.99 -1.15 6.74
CA LEU A 155 8.79 -1.10 5.90
C LEU A 155 8.34 0.34 5.63
N ALA A 156 8.41 1.24 6.63
CA ALA A 156 8.09 2.65 6.44
C ALA A 156 9.08 3.34 5.49
N ALA A 157 10.38 3.04 5.60
CA ALA A 157 11.39 3.56 4.69
C ALA A 157 11.17 3.05 3.26
N GLN A 158 10.90 1.75 3.10
CA GLN A 158 10.58 1.14 1.82
C GLN A 158 9.30 1.73 1.21
N LEU A 159 8.27 2.00 2.03
CA LEU A 159 7.06 2.69 1.57
C LEU A 159 7.41 4.06 0.97
N GLY A 160 8.30 4.82 1.59
CA GLY A 160 8.75 6.11 1.08
C GLY A 160 9.39 5.99 -0.31
N VAL A 161 10.24 4.98 -0.49
CA VAL A 161 10.87 4.66 -1.79
C VAL A 161 9.81 4.29 -2.83
N VAL A 162 8.90 3.37 -2.52
CA VAL A 162 7.84 2.93 -3.44
C VAL A 162 6.91 4.08 -3.80
N ALA A 163 6.49 4.88 -2.82
CA ALA A 163 5.64 6.03 -3.04
C ALA A 163 6.33 7.10 -3.90
N GLY A 164 7.63 7.33 -3.70
CA GLY A 164 8.45 8.20 -4.56
C GLY A 164 8.48 7.73 -6.01
N LEU A 165 8.79 6.45 -6.25
CA LEU A 165 8.81 5.85 -7.59
C LEU A 165 7.46 5.94 -8.30
N VAL A 166 6.39 5.55 -7.59
CA VAL A 166 5.03 5.59 -8.13
C VAL A 166 4.62 7.03 -8.42
N SER A 167 4.93 7.99 -7.54
CA SER A 167 4.62 9.41 -7.75
C SER A 167 5.31 9.95 -9.01
N GLN A 168 6.60 9.67 -9.19
CA GLN A 168 7.34 10.02 -10.40
C GLN A 168 6.69 9.41 -11.65
N ARG A 169 6.30 8.13 -11.58
CA ARG A 169 5.69 7.45 -12.71
C ARG A 169 4.32 8.03 -13.06
N LEU A 170 3.48 8.33 -12.07
CA LEU A 170 2.18 8.96 -12.30
C LEU A 170 2.35 10.36 -12.90
N ALA A 171 3.37 11.12 -12.50
CA ALA A 171 3.68 12.42 -13.11
C ALA A 171 4.11 12.28 -14.58
N GLN A 172 4.96 11.29 -14.91
CA GLN A 172 5.33 10.98 -16.31
C GLN A 172 4.11 10.60 -17.15
N LEU A 173 3.21 9.76 -16.61
CA LEU A 173 1.97 9.37 -17.27
C LEU A 173 1.05 10.58 -17.50
N ALA A 174 0.97 11.51 -16.55
CA ALA A 174 0.21 12.75 -16.69
C ALA A 174 0.72 13.60 -17.87
N GLN A 175 2.03 13.57 -18.11
CA GLN A 175 2.71 14.32 -19.17
C GLN A 175 2.85 13.53 -20.48
N GLY A 176 2.32 12.30 -20.55
CA GLY A 176 2.47 11.43 -21.73
C GLY A 176 3.91 10.97 -22.00
N GLN A 177 4.79 11.02 -21.00
CA GLN A 177 6.19 10.66 -21.16
C GLN A 177 6.37 9.14 -21.25
N PRO A 178 7.17 8.64 -22.21
CA PRO A 178 7.47 7.23 -22.34
C PRO A 178 8.33 6.74 -21.17
N LEU A 179 8.30 5.43 -20.93
CA LEU A 179 9.11 4.80 -19.89
C LEU A 179 10.56 4.69 -20.36
N ALA A 180 11.49 5.32 -19.64
CA ALA A 180 12.92 5.23 -19.94
C ALA A 180 13.51 3.89 -19.44
N PRO A 181 14.20 3.10 -20.27
CA PRO A 181 14.72 1.78 -19.88
C PRO A 181 15.68 1.81 -18.68
N ALA A 182 16.57 2.82 -18.61
CA ALA A 182 17.50 2.97 -17.50
C ALA A 182 16.79 3.27 -16.18
N TRP A 183 15.74 4.11 -16.21
CA TRP A 183 14.92 4.40 -15.03
C TRP A 183 14.13 3.16 -14.58
N GLN A 184 13.58 2.40 -15.53
CA GLN A 184 12.86 1.15 -15.24
C GLN A 184 13.77 0.10 -14.58
N ALA A 185 15.01 -0.04 -15.06
CA ALA A 185 15.99 -0.95 -14.46
C ALA A 185 16.33 -0.55 -13.00
N ALA A 186 16.50 0.74 -12.73
CA ALA A 186 16.71 1.25 -11.37
C ALA A 186 15.48 1.03 -10.47
N ALA A 187 14.27 1.31 -10.99
CA ALA A 187 13.01 1.09 -10.28
C ALA A 187 12.80 -0.39 -9.92
N LYS A 188 13.20 -1.32 -10.80
CA LYS A 188 13.17 -2.77 -10.53
C LYS A 188 13.97 -3.14 -9.29
N LEU A 189 15.22 -2.69 -9.19
CA LEU A 189 16.10 -2.98 -8.05
C LEU A 189 15.53 -2.42 -6.75
N GLN A 190 14.99 -1.20 -6.79
CA GLN A 190 14.35 -0.58 -5.62
C GLN A 190 13.09 -1.33 -5.18
N LEU A 191 12.26 -1.80 -6.11
CA LEU A 191 11.07 -2.60 -5.81
C LEU A 191 11.39 -4.02 -5.33
N GLU A 192 12.47 -4.63 -5.81
CA GLU A 192 12.98 -5.90 -5.27
C GLU A 192 13.47 -5.75 -3.83
N ALA A 193 14.20 -4.66 -3.52
CA ALA A 193 14.60 -4.35 -2.16
C ALA A 193 13.39 -4.08 -1.24
N ALA A 194 12.38 -3.34 -1.74
CA ALA A 194 11.16 -3.02 -1.01
C ALA A 194 10.20 -4.21 -0.81
N GLN A 195 10.38 -5.31 -1.55
CA GLN A 195 9.60 -6.53 -1.37
C GLN A 195 10.00 -7.30 -0.09
N LYS A 196 11.21 -7.05 0.45
CA LYS A 196 11.69 -7.78 1.62
C LYS A 196 10.83 -7.49 2.84
N PRO A 197 10.34 -8.51 3.56
CA PRO A 197 9.51 -8.30 4.74
C PRO A 197 10.31 -7.71 5.91
N ALA A 198 9.62 -7.02 6.80
CA ALA A 198 10.13 -6.62 8.12
C ALA A 198 9.00 -6.66 9.16
N GLY A 199 9.33 -6.90 10.43
CA GLY A 199 8.33 -7.02 11.50
C GLY A 199 7.24 -8.06 11.21
N GLN A 200 7.57 -9.11 10.44
CA GLN A 200 6.63 -10.14 9.95
C GLN A 200 5.50 -9.66 9.03
N ALA A 201 5.67 -8.49 8.42
CA ALA A 201 4.77 -7.96 7.40
C ALA A 201 5.53 -7.60 6.12
N GLU A 202 4.79 -7.41 5.03
CA GLU A 202 5.29 -7.02 3.71
C GLU A 202 4.38 -5.96 3.07
N LEU A 203 4.93 -5.11 2.20
CA LEU A 203 4.17 -4.11 1.47
C LEU A 203 3.29 -4.77 0.41
N ALA A 204 1.96 -4.68 0.56
CA ALA A 204 1.00 -5.29 -0.36
C ALA A 204 0.92 -4.56 -1.73
N ILE A 205 1.43 -3.32 -1.80
CA ILE A 205 1.37 -2.48 -3.01
C ILE A 205 2.44 -2.80 -4.05
N ILE A 206 3.43 -3.64 -3.74
CA ILE A 206 4.60 -3.90 -4.61
C ILE A 206 4.17 -4.42 -5.99
N GLY A 207 3.18 -5.31 -6.05
CA GLY A 207 2.69 -5.85 -7.32
C GLY A 207 2.08 -4.79 -8.23
N ALA A 208 1.32 -3.85 -7.67
CA ALA A 208 0.76 -2.74 -8.44
C ALA A 208 1.83 -1.72 -8.84
N ALA A 209 2.79 -1.45 -7.96
CA ALA A 209 3.92 -0.58 -8.26
C ALA A 209 4.75 -1.12 -9.44
N ARG A 210 5.05 -2.42 -9.47
CA ARG A 210 5.74 -3.08 -10.59
C ARG A 210 5.04 -2.84 -11.93
N ARG A 211 3.73 -3.10 -12.00
CA ARG A 211 2.95 -2.88 -13.22
C ARG A 211 2.97 -1.42 -13.69
N LEU A 212 2.83 -0.46 -12.77
CA LEU A 212 2.90 0.97 -13.09
C LEU A 212 4.26 1.37 -13.70
N VAL A 213 5.35 0.79 -13.20
CA VAL A 213 6.70 1.03 -13.71
C VAL A 213 7.09 0.09 -14.86
N GLY A 214 6.15 -0.69 -15.41
CA GLY A 214 6.32 -1.53 -16.59
C GLY A 214 7.03 -2.88 -16.35
N LEU A 215 7.02 -3.40 -15.13
CA LEU A 215 7.65 -4.67 -14.73
C LEU A 215 6.66 -5.82 -14.57
#